data_AF-A0A2N2PZT8-F1
#
_entry.id   AF-A0A2N2PZT8-F1
#
_cell.length_a   1.000
_cell.length_b   1.000
_cell.length_c   1.000
_cell.angle_alpha   90.00
_cell.angle_beta   90.00
_cell.angle_gamma   90.00
#
_symmetry.space_group_name_H-M   'P 1'
#
loop_
_entity.id
_entity.type
_entity.pdbx_description
1 polymer ?
#
loop_
_entity_poly.entity_id
_entity_poly.type
_entity_poly.pdbx_seq_one_letter_code
_entity_poly.pdbx_strand_id
1 'polypeptide(L)'
;MASFMLTPVEKGIMRCQHTGAFTHEEIRALASFLDDYRGKLLIDLSGTTGEECARHIHNFRPMMPTAAIFGAAIDPAILAVPESYYLHEVRCFETEGEALAWLRNQ
;
A
#
# COMPACT_ATOMS: atom_id res chain seq x y z
N MET A 1 3.55 -19.38 -3.99
CA MET A 1 4.05 -18.13 -4.60
C MET A 1 3.83 -17.03 -3.59
N ALA A 2 4.73 -16.05 -3.49
CA ALA A 2 4.54 -14.95 -2.54
C ALA A 2 3.31 -14.12 -2.91
N SER A 3 2.52 -13.76 -1.91
CA SER A 3 1.28 -12.98 -2.04
C SER A 3 1.55 -11.50 -2.23
N PHE A 4 2.79 -11.06 -2.02
CA PHE A 4 3.27 -9.74 -2.38
C PHE A 4 4.72 -9.75 -2.84
N MET A 5 5.11 -8.72 -3.59
CA MET A 5 6.49 -8.49 -4.02
C MET A 5 6.88 -7.02 -3.83
N LEU A 6 8.04 -6.79 -3.23
CA LEU A 6 8.62 -5.47 -3.04
C LEU A 6 9.69 -5.19 -4.09
N THR A 7 9.53 -4.15 -4.90
CA THR A 7 10.50 -3.75 -5.94
C THR A 7 10.75 -2.25 -5.92
N PRO A 8 12.00 -1.79 -6.13
CA PRO A 8 12.27 -0.38 -6.29
C PRO A 8 11.69 0.12 -7.62
N VAL A 9 10.96 1.23 -7.60
CA VAL A 9 10.47 1.90 -8.83
C VAL A 9 11.44 2.99 -9.23
N GLU A 10 11.74 3.88 -8.28
CA GLU A 10 12.67 4.99 -8.43
C GLU A 10 13.23 5.39 -7.06
N LYS A 11 14.13 6.37 -7.03
CA LYS A 11 14.80 6.79 -5.80
C LYS A 11 13.78 7.19 -4.74
N GLY A 12 13.71 6.41 -3.66
CA GLY A 12 12.82 6.67 -2.54
C GLY A 12 11.37 6.22 -2.75
N ILE A 13 11.05 5.50 -3.83
CA ILE A 13 9.73 4.89 -4.05
C ILE A 13 9.87 3.38 -4.22
N MET A 14 9.25 2.63 -3.29
CA MET A 14 9.10 1.18 -3.39
C MET A 14 7.71 0.83 -3.90
N ARG A 15 7.61 -0.17 -4.77
CA ARG A 15 6.35 -0.81 -5.16
C ARG A 15 6.12 -2.04 -4.30
N CYS A 16 4.94 -2.13 -3.70
CA CYS A 16 4.38 -3.35 -3.14
C CYS A 16 3.31 -3.85 -4.10
N GLN A 17 3.63 -4.89 -4.87
CA GLN A 17 2.68 -5.54 -5.76
C GLN A 17 2.00 -6.68 -5.00
N HIS A 18 0.68 -6.64 -4.93
CA HIS A 18 -0.14 -7.65 -4.27
C HIS A 18 -0.70 -8.62 -5.31
N THR A 19 -0.45 -9.92 -5.11
CA THR A 19 -0.62 -10.96 -6.13
C THR A 19 -1.48 -12.14 -5.67
N GLY A 20 -1.92 -12.17 -4.41
CA GLY A 20 -2.66 -13.30 -3.85
C GLY A 20 -3.13 -13.07 -2.41
N ALA A 21 -3.71 -14.09 -1.80
CA ALA A 21 -4.19 -14.04 -0.42
C ALA A 21 -3.05 -14.13 0.60
N PHE A 22 -3.03 -13.27 1.60
CA PHE A 22 -1.92 -13.24 2.55
C PHE A 22 -1.95 -14.43 3.51
N THR A 23 -0.78 -15.01 3.76
CA THR A 23 -0.54 -15.88 4.92
C THR A 23 -0.17 -15.05 6.16
N HIS A 24 -0.27 -15.65 7.35
CA HIS A 24 0.10 -14.98 8.61
C HIS A 24 1.58 -14.53 8.63
N GLU A 25 2.47 -15.30 8.03
CA GLU A 25 3.89 -14.94 7.93
C GLU A 25 4.11 -13.74 7.00
N GLU A 26 3.39 -13.70 5.88
CA GLU A 26 3.45 -12.58 4.93
C GLU A 26 2.89 -11.29 5.52
N ILE A 27 1.81 -11.37 6.32
CA ILE A 27 1.28 -10.21 7.05
C ILE A 27 2.35 -9.63 7.99
N ARG A 28 3.05 -10.50 8.75
CA ARG A 28 4.10 -10.07 9.67
C ARG A 28 5.30 -9.47 8.92
N ALA A 29 5.70 -10.10 7.82
CA ALA A 29 6.80 -9.60 7.00
C ALA A 29 6.48 -8.22 6.40
N LEU A 30 5.27 -8.04 5.86
CA LEU A 30 4.84 -6.76 5.31
C LEU A 30 4.71 -5.68 6.40
N ALA A 31 4.13 -6.02 7.56
CA ALA A 31 4.04 -5.10 8.69
C ALA A 31 5.42 -4.62 9.15
N SER A 32 6.39 -5.53 9.30
CA SER A 32 7.77 -5.17 9.66
C SER A 32 8.40 -4.24 8.62
N PHE A 33 8.20 -4.52 7.33
CA PHE A 33 8.70 -3.64 6.27
C PHE A 33 8.10 -2.24 6.35
N LEU A 34 6.78 -2.13 6.53
CA LEU A 34 6.10 -0.84 6.63
C LEU A 34 6.59 -0.03 7.84
N ASP A 35 6.79 -0.68 8.98
CA ASP A 35 7.29 -0.04 10.20
C ASP A 35 8.73 0.50 10.07
N ASP A 36 9.58 -0.17 9.29
CA ASP A 36 10.98 0.21 9.07
C ASP A 36 11.17 1.19 7.90
N TYR A 37 10.33 1.10 6.87
CA TYR A 37 10.53 1.86 5.64
C TYR A 37 10.23 3.34 5.83
N ARG A 38 11.10 4.21 5.30
CA ARG A 38 11.02 5.68 5.44
C ARG A 38 10.84 6.41 4.11
N GLY A 39 10.68 5.67 3.02
CA GLY A 39 10.40 6.24 1.70
C GLY A 39 8.90 6.31 1.41
N LYS A 40 8.55 6.38 0.13
CA LYS A 40 7.18 6.42 -0.38
C LYS A 40 6.78 5.07 -0.95
N LEU A 41 5.51 4.73 -0.84
CA LEU A 41 5.02 3.41 -1.24
C LEU A 41 4.01 3.51 -2.37
N LEU A 42 4.27 2.79 -3.47
CA LEU A 42 3.29 2.52 -4.51
C LEU A 42 2.69 1.14 -4.27
N ILE A 43 1.39 1.03 -4.10
CA ILE A 43 0.68 -0.23 -3.91
C ILE A 43 -0.03 -0.58 -5.22
N ASP A 44 0.42 -1.69 -5.81
CA ASP A 44 -0.11 -2.24 -7.05
C ASP A 44 -1.02 -3.42 -6.73
N LEU A 45 -2.34 -3.22 -6.93
CA LEU A 45 -3.36 -4.24 -6.73
C LEU A 45 -3.79 -4.91 -8.05
N SER A 46 -3.11 -4.65 -9.18
CA SER A 46 -3.50 -5.23 -10.48
C SER A 46 -3.43 -6.75 -10.53
N GLY A 47 -2.64 -7.36 -9.65
CA GLY A 47 -2.49 -8.81 -9.51
C GLY A 47 -3.49 -9.47 -8.55
N THR A 48 -4.45 -8.74 -7.98
CA THR A 48 -5.34 -9.26 -6.93
C THR A 48 -6.75 -8.66 -7.02
N THR A 49 -7.62 -9.07 -6.10
CA THR A 49 -8.90 -8.39 -5.84
C THR A 49 -8.72 -7.39 -4.69
N GLY A 50 -9.40 -6.25 -4.79
CA GLY A 50 -9.35 -5.22 -3.75
C GLY A 50 -9.84 -5.69 -2.38
N GLU A 51 -10.64 -6.77 -2.33
CA GLU A 51 -11.18 -7.34 -1.09
C GLU A 51 -10.11 -7.77 -0.11
N GLU A 52 -9.09 -8.49 -0.57
CA GLU A 52 -8.04 -9.00 0.31
C GLU A 52 -7.19 -7.87 0.89
N CYS A 53 -6.90 -6.86 0.06
CA CYS A 53 -6.27 -5.64 0.52
C CYS A 53 -7.14 -4.97 1.60
N ALA A 54 -8.44 -4.81 1.34
CA ALA A 54 -9.39 -4.18 2.27
C ALA A 54 -9.50 -4.92 3.62
N ARG A 55 -9.39 -6.26 3.62
CA ARG A 55 -9.40 -7.05 4.87
C ARG A 55 -8.24 -6.74 5.79
N HIS A 56 -7.07 -6.40 5.25
CA HIS A 56 -5.86 -6.21 6.06
C HIS A 56 -5.39 -4.76 6.16
N ILE A 57 -5.90 -3.86 5.30
CA ILE A 57 -5.41 -2.49 5.20
C ILE A 57 -5.53 -1.71 6.51
N HIS A 58 -6.55 -1.97 7.32
CA HIS A 58 -6.69 -1.35 8.64
C HIS A 58 -5.55 -1.70 9.61
N ASN A 59 -4.98 -2.90 9.49
CA ASN A 59 -3.84 -3.33 10.29
C ASN A 59 -2.53 -2.70 9.81
N PHE A 60 -2.41 -2.49 8.50
CA PHE A 60 -1.22 -1.91 7.89
C PHE A 60 -1.19 -0.38 7.99
N ARG A 61 -2.36 0.25 7.89
CA ARG A 61 -2.50 1.71 7.89
C ARG A 61 -1.66 2.39 8.98
N PRO A 62 -1.65 1.93 10.28
CA PRO A 62 -0.75 2.40 11.37
C PRO A 62 0.69 2.67 10.97
N MET A 63 1.24 1.77 10.16
CA MET A 63 2.65 1.73 9.81
C MET A 63 2.89 2.22 8.38
N MET A 64 1.84 2.53 7.62
CA MET A 64 2.01 2.93 6.22
C MET A 64 2.69 4.30 6.11
N PRO A 65 3.76 4.41 5.31
CA PRO A 65 4.29 5.71 4.92
C PRO A 65 3.33 6.39 3.94
N THR A 66 3.75 7.53 3.40
CA THR A 66 3.00 8.17 2.31
C THR A 66 2.85 7.21 1.14
N ALA A 67 1.62 6.87 0.76
CA ALA A 67 1.34 5.78 -0.16
C ALA A 67 0.25 6.09 -1.19
N ALA A 68 0.44 5.58 -2.41
CA ALA A 68 -0.57 5.62 -3.47
C ALA A 68 -0.98 4.21 -3.85
N ILE A 69 -2.27 3.96 -3.99
CA ILE A 69 -2.84 2.65 -4.33
C ILE A 69 -3.52 2.73 -5.71
N PHE A 70 -3.30 1.74 -6.56
CA PHE A 70 -3.99 1.63 -7.87
C PHE A 70 -4.26 0.16 -8.22
N GLY A 71 -4.99 -0.07 -9.32
CA GLY A 71 -5.12 -1.40 -9.95
C GLY A 71 -6.30 -2.25 -9.45
N ALA A 72 -6.96 -1.85 -8.37
CA ALA A 72 -8.22 -2.45 -7.95
C ALA A 72 -9.18 -1.38 -7.43
N ALA A 73 -10.49 -1.57 -7.69
CA ALA A 73 -11.53 -0.74 -7.11
C ALA A 73 -11.66 -1.06 -5.62
N ILE A 74 -11.07 -0.22 -4.78
CA ILE A 74 -11.24 -0.24 -3.33
C ILE A 74 -11.97 1.02 -2.91
N ASP A 75 -12.87 0.89 -1.93
CA ASP A 75 -13.56 2.05 -1.36
C ASP A 75 -12.55 2.90 -0.56
N PRO A 76 -12.28 4.16 -0.93
CA PRO A 76 -11.35 5.01 -0.19
C PRO A 76 -11.70 5.18 1.29
N ALA A 77 -12.96 4.98 1.68
CA ALA A 77 -13.39 5.05 3.07
C ALA A 77 -12.69 4.00 3.97
N ILE A 78 -12.21 2.88 3.40
CA ILE A 78 -11.45 1.86 4.16
C ILE A 78 -10.07 2.36 4.59
N LEU A 79 -9.58 3.42 3.95
CA LEU A 79 -8.32 4.09 4.30
C LEU A 79 -8.50 5.12 5.41
N ALA A 80 -9.75 5.46 5.73
CA ALA A 80 -10.06 6.36 6.82
C ALA A 80 -9.68 5.67 8.14
N VAL A 81 -8.90 6.39 8.94
CA VAL A 81 -8.49 5.95 10.26
C VAL A 81 -8.75 7.09 11.24
N PRO A 82 -9.00 6.80 12.52
CA PRO A 82 -9.21 7.83 13.53
C PRO A 82 -8.03 8.81 13.53
N GLU A 83 -8.33 10.11 13.44
CA GLU A 83 -7.40 11.22 13.19
C GLU A 83 -6.20 11.31 14.17
N SER A 84 -6.28 10.64 15.31
CA SER A 84 -5.31 10.75 16.40
C SER A 84 -3.96 10.03 16.18
N TYR A 85 -3.80 9.24 15.11
CA TYR A 85 -2.62 8.36 14.95
C TYR A 85 -1.82 8.50 13.65
N TYR A 86 -2.22 9.34 12.68
CA TYR A 86 -1.69 9.26 11.32
C TYR A 86 -1.01 10.52 10.80
N LEU A 87 0.30 10.42 10.58
CA LEU A 87 1.14 11.48 10.01
C LEU A 87 1.28 11.41 8.47
N HIS A 88 0.88 10.29 7.84
CA HIS A 88 1.19 10.02 6.42
C HIS A 88 -0.07 9.88 5.56
N GLU A 89 -0.10 10.62 4.45
CA GLU A 89 -1.20 10.60 3.46
C GLU A 89 -1.21 9.30 2.66
N VAL A 90 -2.40 8.71 2.50
CA VAL A 90 -2.62 7.53 1.66
C VAL A 90 -3.80 7.79 0.74
N ARG A 91 -3.63 7.54 -0.57
CA ARG A 91 -4.65 7.88 -1.58
C ARG A 91 -4.80 6.81 -2.66
N CYS A 92 -6.03 6.62 -3.14
CA CYS A 92 -6.37 5.75 -4.27
C CYS A 92 -6.37 6.51 -5.60
N PHE A 93 -5.97 5.81 -6.66
CA PHE A 93 -5.94 6.31 -8.04
C PHE A 93 -6.45 5.24 -9.01
N GLU A 94 -6.93 5.67 -10.18
CA GLU A 94 -7.39 4.75 -11.22
C GLU A 94 -6.20 4.10 -11.94
N THR A 95 -5.11 4.84 -12.12
CA THR A 95 -3.96 4.40 -12.92
C THR A 95 -2.63 4.50 -12.17
N GLU A 96 -1.66 3.67 -12.58
CA GLU A 96 -0.28 3.72 -12.08
C GLU A 96 0.35 5.11 -12.30
N GLY A 97 0.09 5.73 -13.46
CA GLY A 97 0.66 7.01 -13.84
C GLY A 97 0.25 8.14 -12.89
N GLU A 98 -1.03 8.21 -12.54
CA GLU A 98 -1.57 9.20 -11.60
C GLU A 98 -1.03 8.97 -10.18
N ALA A 99 -0.99 7.71 -9.74
CA ALA A 99 -0.44 7.34 -8.44
C ALA A 99 1.03 7.77 -8.30
N LEU A 100 1.85 7.49 -9.32
CA LEU A 100 3.25 7.89 -9.34
C LEU A 100 3.42 9.41 -9.42
N ALA A 101 2.64 10.08 -10.25
CA ALA A 101 2.69 11.55 -10.36
C ALA A 101 2.36 12.21 -9.03
N TRP A 102 1.37 11.71 -8.29
CA TRP A 102 1.05 12.21 -6.96
C TRP A 102 2.17 11.94 -5.96
N LEU A 103 2.69 10.70 -5.89
CA LEU A 103 3.80 10.34 -4.98
C LEU A 103 5.03 11.22 -5.19
N ARG A 104 5.36 11.57 -6.43
CA ARG A 104 6.49 12.47 -6.74
C ARG A 104 6.32 13.87 -6.17
N ASN A 105 5.08 14.32 -5.99
CA ASN A 105 4.74 15.66 -5.49
C ASN A 105 4.49 15.72 -3.98
N GLN A 106 4.61 14.58 -3.27
CA GLN A 106 4.62 14.52 -1.80
C GLN A 106 6.01 14.83 -1.24
#